data_AF-A0A380X420-F1
#
_entry.id   AF-A0A380X420-F1
#
_cell.length_a   1.000
_cell.length_b   1.000
_cell.length_c   1.000
_cell.angle_alpha   90.00
_cell.angle_beta   90.00
_cell.angle_gamma   90.00
#
_symmetry.space_group_name_H-M   'P 1'
#
loop_
_entity.id
_entity.type
_entity.pdbx_description
1 polymer ?
#
loop_
_entity_poly.entity_id
_entity_poly.type
_entity_poly.pdbx_seq_one_letter_code
_entity_poly.pdbx_strand_id
1 'polypeptide(L)' 'MQLTDTSRHTQRMAMLARLRQGSCSTLEFRAMGICSPAPRIMELRAKGYDISTSKQDEIDHAGVKHKGIAVYTLHSQPQD' A
#
# COMPACT_ATOMS: atom_id res chain seq x y z
N MET A 1 5.48 -6.69 10.85
CA MET A 1 4.16 -7.35 11.02
C MET A 1 4.06 -8.39 9.92
N GLN A 2 3.87 -9.67 10.27
CA GLN A 2 3.72 -10.75 9.30
C GLN A 2 2.23 -11.07 9.16
N LEU A 3 1.67 -10.96 7.95
CA LEU A 3 0.28 -11.29 7.68
C LEU A 3 0.09 -12.81 7.74
N THR A 4 -0.79 -13.28 8.63
CA THR A 4 -1.08 -14.72 8.81
C THR A 4 -2.29 -15.20 7.98
N ASP A 5 -3.07 -14.26 7.41
CA ASP A 5 -4.16 -14.55 6.48
C ASP A 5 -4.19 -13.55 5.32
N THR A 6 -4.79 -13.95 4.20
CA THR A 6 -4.84 -13.18 2.96
C THR A 6 -6.21 -12.53 2.69
N SER A 7 -7.07 -12.44 3.71
CA SER A 7 -8.38 -11.82 3.58
C SER A 7 -8.24 -10.35 3.18
N ARG A 8 -9.23 -9.87 2.43
CA ARG A 8 -9.31 -8.47 2.01
C ARG A 8 -9.32 -7.51 3.21
N HIS A 9 -9.94 -7.93 4.31
CA HIS A 9 -9.99 -7.11 5.53
C HIS A 9 -8.61 -6.97 6.17
N THR A 10 -7.93 -8.08 6.45
CA THR A 10 -6.60 -8.07 7.11
C THR A 10 -5.58 -7.30 6.27
N GLN A 11 -5.57 -7.51 4.95
CA GLN A 11 -4.67 -6.77 4.06
C GLN A 11 -4.93 -5.25 4.11
N ARG A 12 -6.19 -4.80 4.06
CA ARG A 12 -6.50 -3.36 4.18
C ARG A 12 -6.06 -2.78 5.52
N MET A 13 -6.29 -3.50 6.61
CA MET A 13 -5.90 -3.04 7.95
C MET A 13 -4.38 -2.93 8.08
N ALA A 14 -3.63 -3.92 7.58
CA ALA A 14 -2.17 -3.87 7.54
C ALA A 14 -1.64 -2.73 6.66
N MET A 15 -2.27 -2.48 5.50
CA MET A 15 -1.89 -1.35 4.66
C MET A 15 -2.15 -0.01 5.34
N LEU A 16 -3.31 0.18 5.98
CA LEU A 16 -3.59 1.40 6.74
C LEU A 16 -2.61 1.59 7.88
N ALA A 17 -2.32 0.53 8.65
CA ALA A 17 -1.34 0.59 9.73
C ALA A 17 0.04 1.01 9.23
N ARG A 18 0.46 0.54 8.05
CA ARG A 18 1.72 0.95 7.42
C ARG A 18 1.67 2.38 6.88
N LEU A 19 0.57 2.80 6.25
CA LEU A 19 0.42 4.15 5.69
C LEU A 19 0.33 5.24 6.76
N ARG A 20 -0.19 4.92 7.95
CA ARG A 20 -0.17 5.81 9.12
C ARG A 20 1.24 6.12 9.61
N GLN A 21 2.22 5.29 9.28
CA GLN A 21 3.64 5.50 9.62
C GLN A 21 4.39 6.31 8.56
N GLY A 22 3.76 6.58 7.41
CA GLY A 22 4.35 7.29 6.28
C GLY A 22 4.02 6.63 4.95
N SER A 23 4.46 7.25 3.86
CA SER A 23 4.24 6.72 2.52
C SER A 23 4.80 5.30 2.35
N CYS A 24 4.20 4.53 1.45
CA CYS A 24 4.60 3.14 1.18
C CYS A 24 4.45 2.80 -0.30
N SER A 25 5.46 2.17 -0.88
CA SER A 25 5.47 1.77 -2.28
C SER A 25 4.76 0.45 -2.54
N THR A 26 4.46 0.19 -3.81
CA THR A 26 3.93 -1.11 -4.26
C THR A 26 4.92 -2.25 -3.98
N LEU A 27 6.23 -2.01 -4.08
CA LEU A 27 7.23 -3.04 -3.78
C LEU A 27 7.32 -3.30 -2.27
N GLU A 28 7.26 -2.26 -1.44
CA GLU A 28 7.21 -2.41 0.02
C GLU A 28 5.97 -3.21 0.45
N PHE A 29 4.80 -2.92 -0.10
CA PHE A 29 3.59 -3.71 0.20
C PHE A 29 3.70 -5.17 -0.24
N ARG A 30 4.34 -5.44 -1.38
CA ARG A 30 4.60 -6.82 -1.82
C ARG A 30 5.56 -7.54 -0.89
N ALA A 31 6.60 -6.85 -0.40
CA ALA A 31 7.52 -7.40 0.60
C ALA A 31 6.81 -7.73 1.94
N MET A 32 5.72 -7.01 2.27
CA MET A 32 4.85 -7.33 3.41
C MET A 32 3.89 -8.52 3.17
N GLY A 33 3.93 -9.15 1.99
CA GLY A 33 3.05 -10.27 1.62
C GLY A 33 1.74 -9.87 0.94
N ILE A 34 1.59 -8.60 0.52
CA ILE A 34 0.40 -8.12 -0.20
C ILE A 34 0.69 -8.14 -1.70
N CYS A 35 0.31 -9.23 -2.38
CA CYS A 35 0.62 -9.42 -3.81
C CYS A 35 0.05 -8.33 -4.73
N SER A 36 -1.16 -7.86 -4.42
CA SER A 36 -1.91 -6.89 -5.24
C SER A 36 -2.31 -5.65 -4.42
N PRO A 37 -1.42 -4.67 -4.21
CA PRO A 37 -1.72 -3.48 -3.41
C PRO A 37 -2.76 -2.54 -4.03
N ALA A 38 -2.76 -2.38 -5.36
CA ALA A 38 -3.63 -1.41 -6.03
C ALA A 38 -5.15 -1.65 -5.80
N PRO A 39 -5.68 -2.88 -5.89
CA PRO A 39 -7.07 -3.17 -5.50
C PRO A 39 -7.39 -2.80 -4.04
N ARG A 40 -6.46 -3.03 -3.11
CA ARG A 40 -6.67 -2.70 -1.70
C ARG A 40 -6.70 -1.19 -1.46
N ILE A 41 -5.84 -0.42 -2.15
CA ILE A 41 -5.90 1.05 -2.14
C ILE A 41 -7.22 1.55 -2.73
N MET A 42 -7.68 0.97 -3.85
CA MET A 42 -8.98 1.31 -4.43
C MET A 42 -10.13 1.05 -3.44
N GLU A 43 -10.14 -0.10 -2.76
CA GLU A 43 -11.14 -0.43 -1.74
C GLU A 43 -11.10 0.54 -0.56
N LEU A 44 -9.91 1.00 -0.14
CA LEU A 44 -9.75 2.00 0.91
C LEU A 44 -10.27 3.38 0.48
N ARG A 45 -9.96 3.82 -0.74
CA ARG A 45 -10.51 5.06 -1.30
C ARG A 45 -12.03 5.02 -1.39
N ALA A 46 -12.60 3.89 -1.82
CA ALA A 46 -14.04 3.69 -1.85
C ALA A 46 -14.70 3.75 -0.46
N LYS A 47 -13.93 3.50 0.60
CA LYS A 47 -14.36 3.65 2.00
C LYS A 47 -14.17 5.07 2.56
N GLY A 48 -13.72 6.03 1.74
CA GLY A 48 -13.54 7.44 2.14
C GLY A 48 -12.16 7.79 2.68
N TYR A 49 -11.16 6.91 2.56
CA TYR A 49 -9.78 7.26 2.92
C TYR A 49 -9.14 8.12 1.82
N ASP A 50 -8.58 9.26 2.20
CA ASP A 50 -7.83 10.12 1.28
C ASP A 50 -6.39 9.61 1.14
N ILE A 51 -6.14 8.95 0.01
CA ILE A 51 -4.84 8.36 -0.31
C ILE A 51 -4.40 8.86 -1.68
N SER A 52 -3.31 9.62 -1.73
CA SER A 52 -2.69 10.03 -3.00
C SER A 52 -1.75 8.95 -3.54
N THR A 53 -1.43 9.04 -4.83
CA THR A 53 -0.41 8.21 -5.47
C THR A 53 0.59 9.10 -6.18
N SER A 54 1.86 9.04 -5.77
CA SER A 54 3.00 9.51 -6.54
C SER A 54 3.71 8.33 -7.22
N LYS A 55 4.74 8.63 -8.02
CA LYS A 55 5.54 7.61 -8.70
C LYS A 55 7.02 7.87 -8.44
N GLN A 56 7.78 6.80 -8.25
CA GLN A 56 9.24 6.86 -8.20
C GLN A 56 9.86 5.65 -8.90
N ASP A 57 11.12 5.76 -9.29
CA ASP A 57 11.89 4.60 -9.77
C ASP A 57 12.42 3.83 -8.56
N GLU A 58 12.27 2.50 -8.56
CA GLU A 58 12.76 1.62 -7.48
C GLU A 58 13.56 0.46 -8.06
N ILE A 59 14.49 -0.06 -7.27
CA ILE A 59 15.23 -1.28 -7.57
C ILE A 59 14.67 -2.37 -6.67
N ASP A 60 14.29 -3.50 -7.26
CA ASP A 60 13.80 -4.63 -6.48
C ASP A 60 14.94 -5.46 -5.86
N HIS A 61 14.56 -6.49 -5.10
CA HIS A 61 15.50 -7.41 -4.45
C HIS A 61 16.39 -8.20 -5.42
N ALA A 62 16.02 -8.31 -6.70
CA ALA A 62 16.79 -8.96 -7.75
C ALA A 62 17.73 -7.98 -8.50
N GLY A 63 17.76 -6.71 -8.08
CA GLY A 63 18.55 -5.66 -8.73
C GLY A 63 17.90 -5.10 -10.00
N VAL A 64 16.64 -5.44 -10.29
CA VAL A 64 15.94 -4.94 -11.48
C VAL A 64 15.37 -3.56 -11.17
N LYS A 65 15.71 -2.58 -12.02
CA LYS A 65 15.15 -1.23 -11.95
C LYS A 65 13.75 -1.19 -12.56
N HIS A 66 12.76 -0.84 -11.76
CA HIS A 66 11.38 -0.61 -12.16
C HIS A 66 11.10 0.89 -12.23
N LYS A 67 10.54 1.34 -13.35
CA LYS A 67 10.18 2.75 -13.53
C LYS A 67 8.75 3.03 -13.07
N GLY A 68 8.57 4.17 -12.40
CA GLY A 68 7.25 4.67 -12.06
C GLY A 68 6.43 3.78 -11.12
N ILE A 69 7.08 3.14 -10.16
CA ILE A 69 6.43 2.41 -9.08
C ILE A 69 5.54 3.36 -8.27
N ALA A 70 4.30 2.94 -8.04
CA ALA A 70 3.34 3.73 -7.27
C ALA A 70 3.73 3.76 -5.79
N VAL A 71 3.77 4.97 -5.23
CA VAL A 71 3.96 5.27 -3.82
C VAL A 71 2.68 5.90 -3.29
N TYR A 72 2.14 5.32 -2.22
CA TYR A 72 0.87 5.72 -1.65
C TYR A 72 1.10 6.50 -0.36
N THR A 73 0.37 7.60 -0.19
CA THR A 73 0.44 8.46 1.01
C THR A 73 -0.97 8.68 1.54
N LEU A 74 -1.19 8.36 2.81
CA LEU A 74 -2.45 8.61 3.51
C LEU A 74 -2.45 10.04 4.05
N HIS A 75 -3.45 10.83 3.67
CA HIS A 75 -3.60 12.22 4.10
C HIS A 75 -4.64 12.35 5.20
N SER A 76 -5.77 11.66 5.07
CA SER A 76 -6.85 11.68 6.05
C SER A 76 -7.68 10.40 6.02
N GLN A 77 -8.45 10.18 7.08
CA GLN A 77 -9.35 9.04 7.27
C GLN A 77 -10.79 9.56 7.31
N PRO A 78 -11.79 8.76 6.89
CA PRO A 78 -13.19 9.16 7.00
C PRO A 78 -13.53 9.45 8.46
N GLN A 79 -14.33 10.49 8.69
CA GLN A 79 -14.96 10.70 10.00
C GLN A 79 -16.05 9.64 10.18
N ASP A 80 -16.04 8.99 11.35
CA ASP A 80 -17.07 8.01 11.75
C ASP A 80 -18.45 8.68 11.92
#